data_AF-E2C7Q6-F1
#
_entry.id   AF-E2C7Q6-F1
#
_cell.length_a   1.000
_cell.length_b   1.000
_cell.length_c   1.000
_cell.angle_alpha   90.00
_cell.angle_beta   90.00
_cell.angle_gamma   90.00
#
_symmetry.space_group_name_H-M   'P 1'
#
loop_
_entity.id
_entity.type
_entity.pdbx_description
1 polymer ?
#
loop_
_entity_poly.entity_id
_entity_poly.type
_entity_poly.pdbx_seq_one_letter_code
_entity_poly.pdbx_strand_id
1 'polypeptide(L)'
;MLRRSTYFIIQKCTYLAVVATIVAADQENCDNVKCVGPLMYYNSLGCKPIYKKEGDCCALKYNCDHLKARSKDKCYVNNNVYEIDELLKDEDGNRCDQGCRCGERKSGYAGFWCALTLCVELGPIRSGCYTRENVTMCCPTKSELACPGLQRPRDRLKCRVNGTTYFDGQRFWVPDGGPYGSTCVCQEGYKGENVPPFCMKVNRQTCDPFFQDASYVHEQCAPIYYRGQDIPNTCNGFWTCQNADDQVIHTHESHETPEEECYFGNLTLHHHDKLNKIEDGWCMKCVCEVPPVPTCLQVPAEQCKES
;
A
#
# COMPACT_ATOMS: atom_id res chain seq x y z
N MET A 1 59.47 -3.56 67.87
CA MET A 1 59.39 -4.87 68.54
C MET A 1 58.03 -5.49 68.20
N LEU A 2 58.05 -6.75 67.70
CA LEU A 2 56.95 -7.73 67.51
C LEU A 2 55.73 -7.34 66.64
N ARG A 3 55.53 -7.95 65.45
CA ARG A 3 54.81 -9.23 65.13
C ARG A 3 53.29 -9.10 65.37
N ARG A 4 52.32 -9.49 64.51
CA ARG A 4 52.11 -10.51 63.46
C ARG A 4 50.80 -10.09 62.73
N SER A 5 50.67 -10.04 61.40
CA SER A 5 50.42 -11.14 60.44
C SER A 5 49.08 -11.89 60.59
N THR A 6 48.12 -11.63 59.69
CA THR A 6 47.14 -12.64 59.22
C THR A 6 46.61 -12.33 57.81
N TYR A 7 47.12 -13.11 56.85
CA TYR A 7 46.52 -13.64 55.61
C TYR A 7 45.40 -12.87 54.87
N PHE A 8 45.74 -12.36 53.69
CA PHE A 8 44.78 -11.96 52.63
C PHE A 8 44.62 -13.08 51.59
N ILE A 9 43.36 -13.28 51.22
CA ILE A 9 42.82 -14.40 50.43
C ILE A 9 42.99 -14.13 48.92
N ILE A 10 43.22 -15.25 48.22
CA ILE A 10 43.40 -15.49 46.80
C ILE A 10 42.33 -14.84 45.92
N GLN A 11 42.73 -14.14 44.86
CA GLN A 11 41.86 -13.80 43.74
C GLN A 11 42.49 -14.31 42.43
N LYS A 12 41.98 -15.45 41.93
CA LYS A 12 42.29 -15.96 40.59
C LYS A 12 41.25 -15.41 39.62
N CYS A 13 41.70 -14.62 38.64
CA CYS A 13 40.91 -14.19 37.50
C CYS A 13 40.77 -15.35 36.50
N THR A 14 39.55 -15.88 36.36
CA THR A 14 39.16 -16.72 35.22
C THR A 14 38.33 -15.87 34.27
N TYR A 15 38.91 -15.54 33.11
CA TYR A 15 38.20 -15.00 31.95
C TYR A 15 37.34 -16.11 31.35
N LEU A 16 36.02 -16.00 31.48
CA LEU A 16 35.05 -16.77 30.69
C LEU A 16 34.69 -15.94 29.46
N ALA A 17 35.28 -16.29 28.32
CA ALA A 17 34.85 -15.80 27.03
C ALA A 17 33.50 -16.44 26.70
N VAL A 18 32.41 -15.67 26.82
CA VAL A 18 31.10 -16.06 26.31
C VAL A 18 31.14 -15.88 24.80
N VAL A 19 31.35 -16.97 24.08
CA VAL A 19 31.12 -17.03 22.63
C VAL A 19 29.61 -17.05 22.43
N ALA A 20 29.03 -15.88 22.17
CA ALA A 20 27.65 -15.78 21.68
C ALA A 20 27.63 -16.32 20.24
N THR A 21 27.33 -17.60 20.09
CA THR A 21 26.91 -18.15 18.80
C THR A 21 25.56 -17.54 18.48
N ILE A 22 25.58 -16.50 17.63
CA ILE A 22 24.39 -15.97 16.99
C ILE A 22 23.90 -17.11 16.10
N VAL A 23 22.87 -17.82 16.55
CA VAL A 23 22.07 -18.64 15.65
C VAL A 23 21.38 -17.63 14.75
N ALA A 24 21.99 -17.33 13.61
CA ALA A 24 21.26 -16.85 12.47
C ALA A 24 20.28 -17.98 12.13
N ALA A 25 19.08 -17.92 12.71
CA ALA A 25 17.96 -18.60 12.10
C ALA A 25 17.95 -18.11 10.66
N ASP A 26 18.03 -19.05 9.71
CA ASP A 26 17.76 -18.80 8.30
C ASP A 26 16.41 -18.09 8.23
N GLN A 27 16.44 -16.77 8.25
CA GLN A 27 15.36 -15.95 7.78
C GLN A 27 15.44 -16.10 6.27
N GLU A 28 14.94 -17.24 5.78
CA GLU A 28 14.58 -17.41 4.38
C GLU A 28 13.89 -16.11 4.00
N ASN A 29 14.48 -15.43 3.01
CA ASN A 29 14.05 -14.14 2.49
C ASN A 29 12.53 -14.16 2.33
N CYS A 30 11.79 -13.60 3.28
CA CYS A 30 10.33 -13.66 3.29
C CYS A 30 9.84 -12.87 2.08
N ASP A 31 9.34 -13.61 1.09
CA ASP A 31 8.79 -13.05 -0.13
C ASP A 31 7.32 -12.71 0.11
N ASN A 32 7.08 -11.51 0.63
CA ASN A 32 5.73 -10.97 0.91
C ASN A 32 4.81 -11.02 -0.33
N VAL A 33 5.37 -11.16 -1.55
CA VAL A 33 4.62 -11.34 -2.81
C VAL A 33 3.76 -12.62 -2.79
N LYS A 34 4.08 -13.61 -1.95
CA LYS A 34 3.32 -14.87 -1.85
C LYS A 34 2.14 -14.82 -0.90
N CYS A 35 1.98 -13.74 -0.13
CA CYS A 35 0.89 -13.61 0.80
C CYS A 35 -0.43 -13.32 0.08
N VAL A 36 -1.56 -13.75 0.65
CA VAL A 36 -2.90 -13.53 0.09
C VAL A 36 -3.58 -12.33 0.75
N GLY A 37 -4.71 -11.90 0.20
CA GLY A 37 -5.52 -10.82 0.77
C GLY A 37 -5.09 -9.40 0.39
N PRO A 38 -5.84 -8.39 0.85
CA PRO A 38 -5.72 -7.02 0.38
C PRO A 38 -4.66 -6.24 1.18
N LEU A 39 -3.41 -6.71 1.17
CA LEU A 39 -2.36 -6.21 2.07
C LEU A 39 -2.06 -4.72 1.83
N MET A 40 -1.98 -4.31 0.57
CA MET A 40 -1.80 -2.90 0.19
C MET A 40 -2.91 -2.00 0.75
N TYR A 41 -4.15 -2.49 0.81
CA TYR A 41 -5.28 -1.76 1.40
C TYR A 41 -5.14 -1.62 2.93
N TYR A 42 -4.73 -2.68 3.62
CA TYR A 42 -4.48 -2.58 5.07
C TYR A 42 -3.30 -1.68 5.41
N ASN A 43 -2.25 -1.74 4.61
CA ASN A 43 -1.08 -0.87 4.76
C ASN A 43 -1.41 0.60 4.51
N SER A 44 -2.27 0.90 3.51
CA SER A 44 -2.71 2.29 3.25
C SER A 44 -3.53 2.87 4.40
N LEU A 45 -4.31 2.02 5.09
CA LEU A 45 -5.09 2.37 6.27
C LEU A 45 -4.25 2.49 7.55
N GLY A 46 -2.97 2.09 7.52
CA GLY A 46 -2.11 2.02 8.70
C GLY A 46 -2.51 0.92 9.67
N CYS A 47 -3.20 -0.13 9.21
CA CYS A 47 -3.51 -1.29 10.03
C CYS A 47 -2.23 -2.09 10.33
N LYS A 48 -2.20 -2.73 11.50
CA LYS A 48 -1.01 -3.47 11.95
C LYS A 48 -1.19 -4.98 11.71
N PRO A 49 -0.23 -5.66 11.08
CA PRO A 49 -0.31 -7.11 10.91
C PRO A 49 -0.23 -7.84 12.24
N ILE A 50 -0.98 -8.92 12.37
CA ILE A 50 -0.92 -9.88 13.47
C ILE A 50 -0.55 -11.23 12.86
N TYR A 51 0.53 -11.82 13.34
CA TYR A 51 1.05 -13.11 12.87
C TYR A 51 0.64 -14.24 13.80
N LYS A 52 0.49 -15.45 13.25
CA LYS A 52 0.18 -16.63 14.06
C LYS A 52 1.38 -17.03 14.92
N LYS A 53 2.58 -16.94 14.37
CA LYS A 53 3.85 -17.15 15.07
C LYS A 53 4.84 -16.04 14.71
N GLU A 54 5.72 -15.74 15.65
CA GLU A 54 6.85 -14.84 15.40
C GLU A 54 7.75 -15.45 14.31
N GLY A 55 8.06 -14.67 13.27
CA GLY A 55 8.82 -15.13 12.11
C GLY A 55 7.98 -15.67 10.94
N ASP A 56 6.65 -15.76 11.07
CA ASP A 56 5.79 -16.08 9.93
C ASP A 56 5.88 -14.98 8.86
N CYS A 57 5.86 -15.40 7.59
CA CYS A 57 6.00 -14.48 6.48
C CYS A 57 4.71 -13.67 6.22
N CYS A 58 3.55 -14.32 6.34
CA CYS A 58 2.25 -13.69 6.07
C CYS A 58 1.48 -13.47 7.36
N ALA A 59 0.86 -12.29 7.47
CA ALA A 59 -0.02 -11.98 8.58
C ALA A 59 -1.27 -12.87 8.55
N LEU A 60 -1.68 -13.32 9.73
CA LEU A 60 -2.95 -14.03 9.92
C LEU A 60 -4.14 -13.08 9.75
N LYS A 61 -4.01 -11.86 10.28
CA LYS A 61 -5.02 -10.79 10.22
C LYS A 61 -4.38 -9.42 10.41
N TYR A 62 -5.18 -8.38 10.25
CA TYR A 62 -4.78 -7.01 10.55
C TYR A 62 -5.62 -6.39 11.66
N ASN A 63 -4.97 -5.65 12.56
CA ASN A 63 -5.65 -4.78 13.52
C ASN A 63 -5.87 -3.39 12.89
N CYS A 64 -7.14 -3.07 12.68
CA CYS A 64 -7.61 -1.79 12.15
C CYS A 64 -8.47 -1.02 13.18
N ASP A 65 -8.41 -1.36 14.47
CA ASP A 65 -9.30 -0.78 15.50
C ASP A 65 -9.11 0.73 15.67
N HIS A 66 -7.93 1.27 15.35
CA HIS A 66 -7.67 2.71 15.39
C HIS A 66 -8.58 3.50 14.45
N LEU A 67 -9.14 2.86 13.42
CA LEU A 67 -10.04 3.49 12.46
C LEU A 67 -11.44 3.73 13.05
N LYS A 68 -11.87 2.94 14.05
CA LYS A 68 -13.19 3.06 14.69
C LYS A 68 -13.38 4.39 15.43
N ALA A 69 -12.27 5.00 15.86
CA ALA A 69 -12.26 6.29 16.55
C ALA A 69 -12.32 7.50 15.59
N ARG A 70 -12.20 7.28 14.27
CA ARG A 70 -12.26 8.36 13.29
C ARG A 70 -13.70 8.85 13.16
N SER A 71 -13.87 10.17 13.32
CA SER A 71 -15.14 10.83 13.13
C SER A 71 -15.54 10.88 11.66
N LYS A 72 -16.84 10.81 11.40
CA LYS A 72 -17.43 10.87 10.04
C LYS A 72 -17.40 12.28 9.44
N ASP A 73 -17.22 13.32 10.25
CA ASP A 73 -17.27 14.73 9.88
C ASP A 73 -15.89 15.39 9.69
N LYS A 74 -14.81 14.58 9.64
CA LYS A 74 -13.43 15.07 9.45
C LYS A 74 -12.70 14.30 8.38
N CYS A 75 -11.73 14.94 7.74
CA CYS A 75 -10.85 14.28 6.78
C CYS A 75 -9.54 13.84 7.45
N TYR A 76 -8.99 12.72 6.99
CA TYR A 76 -7.78 12.13 7.55
C TYR A 76 -6.75 11.88 6.45
N VAL A 77 -5.50 12.22 6.74
CA VAL A 77 -4.35 11.92 5.87
C VAL A 77 -3.09 11.91 6.74
N ASN A 78 -2.20 10.93 6.58
CA ASN A 78 -0.92 10.86 7.29
C ASN A 78 -1.01 11.02 8.83
N ASN A 79 -2.11 10.55 9.43
CA ASN A 79 -2.48 10.74 10.84
C ASN A 79 -2.85 12.19 11.25
N ASN A 80 -2.85 13.12 10.32
CA ASN A 80 -3.39 14.45 10.50
C ASN A 80 -4.91 14.43 10.30
N VAL A 81 -5.57 15.33 11.03
CA VAL A 81 -7.03 15.50 11.03
C VAL A 81 -7.33 16.91 10.53
N TYR A 82 -8.30 17.00 9.64
CA TYR A 82 -8.70 18.25 8.98
C TYR A 82 -10.18 18.50 9.23
N GLU A 83 -10.51 19.74 9.58
CA GLU A 83 -11.90 20.19 9.67
C GLU A 83 -12.47 20.46 8.28
N ILE A 84 -13.80 20.46 8.17
CA ILE A 84 -14.49 20.87 6.95
C ILE A 84 -14.01 22.26 6.52
N ASP A 85 -13.84 22.42 5.20
CA ASP A 85 -13.28 23.58 4.52
C ASP A 85 -11.78 23.84 4.70
N GLU A 86 -11.07 23.05 5.50
CA GLU A 86 -9.60 23.15 5.57
C GLU A 86 -8.93 22.66 4.29
N LEU A 87 -7.89 23.38 3.88
CA LEU A 87 -7.05 23.01 2.75
C LEU A 87 -6.03 21.97 3.19
N LEU A 88 -5.82 20.97 2.33
CA LEU A 88 -4.74 20.00 2.49
C LEU A 88 -3.40 20.73 2.50
N LYS A 89 -2.56 20.45 3.50
CA LYS A 89 -1.20 20.99 3.57
C LYS A 89 -0.32 20.30 2.53
N ASP A 90 0.62 21.03 1.95
CA ASP A 90 1.54 20.51 0.92
C ASP A 90 2.36 19.31 1.40
N GLU A 91 2.69 19.24 2.69
CA GLU A 91 3.42 18.13 3.32
C GLU A 91 2.61 16.83 3.40
N ASP A 92 1.28 16.91 3.35
CA ASP A 92 0.38 15.77 3.38
C ASP A 92 -0.12 15.33 2.00
N GLY A 93 -0.06 16.24 1.01
CA GLY A 93 -0.52 15.99 -0.34
C GLY A 93 0.53 15.32 -1.22
N ASN A 94 0.10 14.42 -2.10
CA ASN A 94 0.92 13.99 -3.22
C ASN A 94 0.97 15.08 -4.31
N ARG A 95 1.91 14.97 -5.26
CA ARG A 95 2.07 15.93 -6.37
C ARG A 95 0.82 16.21 -7.22
N CYS A 96 -0.15 15.29 -7.18
CA CYS A 96 -1.42 15.37 -7.91
C CYS A 96 -2.58 15.92 -7.07
N ASP A 97 -2.37 16.11 -5.77
CA ASP A 97 -3.39 16.52 -4.81
C ASP A 97 -3.54 18.05 -4.82
N GLN A 98 -3.80 18.61 -6.00
CA GLN A 98 -3.87 20.07 -6.21
C GLN A 98 -5.17 20.64 -5.66
N GLY A 99 -5.05 21.65 -4.79
CA GLY A 99 -6.18 22.41 -4.27
C GLY A 99 -7.19 21.53 -3.50
N CYS A 100 -6.72 20.44 -2.88
CA CYS A 100 -7.58 19.58 -2.10
C CYS A 100 -8.12 20.30 -0.87
N ARG A 101 -9.42 20.16 -0.64
CA ARG A 101 -10.14 20.71 0.51
C ARG A 101 -10.93 19.60 1.19
N CYS A 102 -10.92 19.58 2.51
CA CYS A 102 -11.81 18.70 3.25
C CYS A 102 -13.26 19.17 3.11
N GLY A 103 -14.17 18.28 2.74
CA GLY A 103 -15.57 18.64 2.55
C GLY A 103 -16.52 17.47 2.78
N GLU A 104 -17.78 17.79 3.06
CA GLU A 104 -18.84 16.80 3.17
C GLU A 104 -19.13 16.17 1.81
N ARG A 105 -19.20 14.83 1.76
CA ARG A 105 -19.52 14.07 0.56
C ARG A 105 -21.01 13.72 0.57
N LYS A 106 -21.55 13.37 -0.60
CA LYS A 106 -22.95 12.93 -0.74
C LYS A 106 -23.29 11.70 0.11
N SER A 107 -22.30 10.91 0.51
CA SER A 107 -22.45 9.78 1.42
C SER A 107 -22.69 10.20 2.88
N GLY A 108 -22.56 11.48 3.24
CA GLY A 108 -22.62 11.96 4.61
C GLY A 108 -21.33 11.79 5.40
N TYR A 109 -20.22 11.45 4.73
CA TYR A 109 -18.89 11.35 5.30
C TYR A 109 -18.00 12.45 4.72
N ALA A 110 -17.08 12.98 5.53
CA ALA A 110 -16.08 13.92 5.09
C ALA A 110 -14.99 13.21 4.26
N GLY A 111 -14.49 13.89 3.24
CA GLY A 111 -13.37 13.44 2.42
C GLY A 111 -12.77 14.60 1.65
N PHE A 112 -11.52 14.45 1.19
CA PHE A 112 -10.87 15.48 0.39
C PHE A 112 -11.47 15.51 -1.02
N TRP A 113 -11.85 16.70 -1.46
CA TRP A 113 -12.15 16.99 -2.86
C TRP A 113 -11.03 17.84 -3.45
N CYS A 114 -10.36 17.30 -4.46
CA CYS A 114 -9.25 17.92 -5.16
C CYS A 114 -9.68 18.49 -6.51
N ALA A 115 -8.95 19.50 -6.99
CA ALA A 115 -9.13 20.00 -8.34
C ALA A 115 -8.78 18.89 -9.35
N LEU A 116 -9.63 18.72 -10.36
CA LEU A 116 -9.35 17.78 -11.44
C LEU A 116 -8.09 18.24 -12.17
N THR A 117 -7.04 17.44 -12.10
CA THR A 117 -5.84 17.68 -12.89
C THR A 117 -6.03 17.06 -14.28
N LEU A 118 -6.39 17.88 -15.27
CA LEU A 118 -6.50 17.43 -16.65
C LEU A 118 -5.11 17.25 -17.27
N CYS A 119 -4.65 16.00 -17.37
CA CYS A 119 -3.45 15.64 -18.12
C CYS A 119 -3.79 15.48 -19.61
N VAL A 120 -3.91 16.59 -20.34
CA VAL A 120 -4.15 16.56 -21.79
C VAL A 120 -2.97 15.87 -22.47
N GLU A 121 -3.22 14.77 -23.20
CA GLU A 121 -2.20 14.13 -24.02
C GLU A 121 -1.61 15.12 -25.02
N LEU A 122 -0.27 15.23 -25.04
CA LEU A 122 0.39 15.88 -26.14
C LEU A 122 0.08 15.05 -27.40
N GLY A 123 -0.30 15.71 -28.49
CA GLY A 123 -0.47 15.06 -29.79
C GLY A 123 0.78 14.26 -30.20
N PRO A 124 0.71 13.46 -31.27
CA PRO A 124 1.74 12.49 -31.62
C PRO A 124 3.15 13.11 -31.57
N ILE A 125 3.99 12.55 -30.70
CA ILE A 125 5.38 13.00 -30.54
C ILE A 125 6.10 12.76 -31.87
N ARG A 126 6.77 13.81 -32.37
CA ARG A 126 7.53 13.72 -33.63
C ARG A 126 8.57 12.61 -33.55
N SER A 127 8.75 11.88 -34.65
CA SER A 127 9.78 10.83 -34.73
C SER A 127 11.15 11.38 -34.34
N GLY A 128 11.87 10.66 -33.46
CA GLY A 128 13.16 11.08 -32.91
C GLY A 128 13.08 11.98 -31.67
N CYS A 129 11.88 12.35 -31.22
CA CYS A 129 11.68 13.07 -29.96
C CYS A 129 11.09 12.16 -28.88
N TYR A 130 11.25 12.55 -27.63
CA TYR A 130 10.62 11.91 -26.47
C TYR A 130 10.33 12.94 -25.38
N THR A 131 9.43 12.57 -24.48
CA THR A 131 9.07 13.38 -23.32
C THR A 131 10.04 13.12 -22.17
N ARG A 132 10.55 14.18 -21.55
CA ARG A 132 11.37 14.16 -20.34
C ARG A 132 10.52 14.43 -19.11
N GLU A 133 10.05 13.35 -18.47
CA GLU A 133 9.13 13.49 -17.36
C GLU A 133 9.74 14.21 -16.16
N ASN A 134 8.93 14.99 -15.44
CA ASN A 134 9.34 15.65 -14.22
C ASN A 134 8.67 14.99 -13.00
N VAL A 135 9.47 14.46 -12.08
CA VAL A 135 8.97 13.77 -10.88
C VAL A 135 8.08 14.63 -9.98
N THR A 136 8.26 15.95 -9.99
CA THR A 136 7.44 16.89 -9.21
C THR A 136 6.11 17.21 -9.88
N MET A 137 5.95 16.94 -11.17
CA MET A 137 4.72 17.21 -11.90
C MET A 137 3.77 16.02 -11.86
N CYS A 138 2.49 16.30 -11.61
CA CYS A 138 1.43 15.30 -11.67
C CYS A 138 1.30 14.68 -13.07
N CYS A 139 1.19 15.53 -14.11
CA CYS A 139 0.97 15.08 -15.48
C CYS A 139 2.28 14.87 -16.24
N PRO A 140 2.47 13.70 -16.87
CA PRO A 140 3.55 13.48 -17.83
C PRO A 140 3.50 14.43 -19.03
N THR A 141 2.34 15.01 -19.35
CA THR A 141 2.14 15.79 -20.58
C THR A 141 2.57 17.25 -20.48
N LYS A 142 2.89 17.75 -19.28
CA LYS A 142 3.53 19.06 -19.07
C LYS A 142 5.06 18.98 -19.06
N SER A 143 5.59 17.81 -19.35
CA SER A 143 7.01 17.51 -19.34
C SER A 143 7.71 18.06 -20.57
N GLU A 144 9.02 18.29 -20.46
CA GLU A 144 9.82 18.85 -21.54
C GLU A 144 9.88 17.90 -22.75
N LEU A 145 9.77 18.43 -23.96
CA LEU A 145 9.98 17.64 -25.18
C LEU A 145 11.46 17.69 -25.57
N ALA A 146 12.14 16.56 -25.47
CA ALA A 146 13.51 16.40 -25.93
C ALA A 146 13.53 15.89 -27.37
N CYS A 147 14.11 16.68 -28.28
CA CYS A 147 14.28 16.35 -29.69
C CYS A 147 15.77 16.38 -30.06
N PRO A 148 16.55 15.34 -29.69
CA PRO A 148 17.98 15.29 -30.02
C PRO A 148 18.30 15.20 -31.53
N GLY A 149 17.29 15.18 -32.41
CA GLY A 149 17.45 15.12 -33.86
C GLY A 149 17.74 13.71 -34.37
N LEU A 150 18.53 13.60 -35.46
CA LEU A 150 18.97 12.33 -36.05
C LEU A 150 19.99 11.54 -35.19
N GLN A 151 20.22 11.95 -33.93
CA GLN A 151 21.02 11.16 -32.99
C GLN A 151 20.44 9.76 -32.88
N ARG A 152 21.30 8.74 -32.89
CA ARG A 152 20.81 7.36 -32.94
C ARG A 152 20.07 7.10 -31.62
N PRO A 153 18.98 6.32 -31.63
CA PRO A 153 18.30 5.90 -30.40
C PRO A 153 19.23 5.27 -29.34
N ARG A 154 20.41 4.80 -29.75
CA ARG A 154 21.44 4.23 -28.87
C ARG A 154 22.17 5.26 -28.00
N ASP A 155 22.14 6.54 -28.40
CA ASP A 155 22.86 7.65 -27.77
C ASP A 155 22.01 8.34 -26.69
N ARG A 156 20.72 7.97 -26.58
CA ARG A 156 19.86 8.42 -25.48
C ARG A 156 20.47 7.97 -24.15
N LEU A 157 20.59 8.90 -23.21
CA LEU A 157 21.07 8.64 -21.86
C LEU A 157 20.31 7.46 -21.23
N LYS A 158 21.05 6.63 -20.49
CA LYS A 158 20.52 5.45 -19.80
C LYS A 158 20.91 5.46 -18.34
N CYS A 159 19.97 5.16 -17.48
CA CYS A 159 20.18 4.89 -16.08
C CYS A 159 20.01 3.40 -15.83
N ARG A 160 20.90 2.80 -15.04
CA ARG A 160 20.76 1.41 -14.59
C ARG A 160 20.34 1.42 -13.12
N VAL A 161 19.22 0.79 -12.81
CA VAL A 161 18.68 0.67 -11.46
C VAL A 161 18.26 -0.76 -11.25
N ASN A 162 18.86 -1.45 -10.27
CA ASN A 162 18.56 -2.84 -9.93
C ASN A 162 18.56 -3.82 -11.13
N GLY A 163 19.49 -3.63 -12.08
CA GLY A 163 19.57 -4.45 -13.29
C GLY A 163 18.63 -4.03 -14.43
N THR A 164 17.67 -3.15 -14.17
CA THR A 164 16.78 -2.57 -15.19
C THR A 164 17.40 -1.32 -15.81
N THR A 165 17.26 -1.17 -17.12
CA THR A 165 17.73 0.02 -17.85
C THR A 165 16.56 0.94 -18.16
N TYR A 166 16.66 2.19 -17.70
CA TYR A 166 15.71 3.26 -17.96
C TYR A 166 16.35 4.28 -18.90
N PHE A 167 15.56 4.87 -19.79
CA PHE A 167 16.03 5.88 -20.74
C PHE A 167 15.78 7.30 -20.21
N ASP A 168 16.51 8.28 -20.74
CA ASP A 168 16.35 9.69 -20.40
C ASP A 168 14.88 10.15 -20.40
N GLY A 169 14.41 10.77 -19.34
CA GLY A 169 13.03 11.19 -19.16
C GLY A 169 12.06 10.10 -18.69
N GLN A 170 12.47 8.83 -18.64
CA GLN A 170 11.58 7.73 -18.26
C GLN A 170 11.43 7.66 -16.75
N ARG A 171 10.16 7.62 -16.28
CA ARG A 171 9.86 7.36 -14.86
C ARG A 171 10.06 5.90 -14.49
N PHE A 172 10.39 5.70 -13.22
CA PHE A 172 10.43 4.39 -12.59
C PHE A 172 10.08 4.48 -11.11
N TRP A 173 9.66 3.37 -10.52
CA TRP A 173 9.36 3.28 -9.10
C TRP A 173 10.45 2.48 -8.40
N VAL A 174 10.82 2.90 -7.19
CA VAL A 174 11.78 2.19 -6.34
C VAL A 174 11.19 1.97 -4.95
N PRO A 175 11.26 0.75 -4.40
CA PRO A 175 11.07 0.55 -2.98
C PRO A 175 12.19 1.30 -2.22
N ASP A 176 11.84 2.05 -1.18
CA ASP A 176 12.80 2.87 -0.43
C ASP A 176 12.85 2.51 1.06
N GLY A 177 12.44 1.28 1.41
CA GLY A 177 12.35 0.80 2.79
C GLY A 177 11.20 1.42 3.59
N GLY A 178 10.48 2.39 3.02
CA GLY A 178 9.19 2.87 3.52
C GLY A 178 8.01 2.16 2.87
N PRO A 179 6.79 2.35 3.40
CA PRO A 179 5.61 1.65 2.91
C PRO A 179 5.15 2.08 1.50
N TYR A 180 5.64 3.23 0.97
CA TYR A 180 5.05 3.87 -0.21
C TYR A 180 6.00 3.99 -1.41
N GLY A 181 7.29 3.69 -1.23
CA GLY A 181 8.33 3.82 -2.25
C GLY A 181 8.53 5.25 -2.77
N SER A 182 9.44 5.39 -3.73
CA SER A 182 9.74 6.65 -4.39
C SER A 182 9.45 6.55 -5.89
N THR A 183 8.89 7.62 -6.47
CA THR A 183 8.87 7.79 -7.92
C THR A 183 10.12 8.51 -8.36
N CYS A 184 10.83 7.94 -9.31
CA CYS A 184 12.07 8.48 -9.86
C CYS A 184 11.94 8.75 -11.37
N VAL A 185 12.87 9.52 -11.91
CA VAL A 185 13.09 9.70 -13.35
C VAL A 185 14.55 9.51 -13.70
N CYS A 186 14.81 8.81 -14.80
CA CYS A 186 16.14 8.76 -15.37
C CYS A 186 16.43 10.07 -16.08
N GLN A 187 17.45 10.80 -15.66
CA GLN A 187 17.86 12.05 -16.30
C GLN A 187 19.36 12.28 -16.06
N GLU A 188 19.91 13.28 -16.75
CA GLU A 188 21.34 13.59 -16.67
C GLU A 188 21.78 13.86 -15.23
N GLY A 189 22.90 13.26 -14.82
CA GLY A 189 23.42 13.38 -13.46
C GLY A 189 22.92 12.32 -12.46
N TYR A 190 22.00 11.43 -12.85
CA TYR A 190 21.60 10.30 -11.99
C TYR A 190 22.76 9.32 -11.79
N LYS A 191 23.21 9.16 -10.54
CA LYS A 191 24.37 8.32 -10.17
C LYS A 191 24.00 6.96 -9.56
N GLY A 192 22.75 6.55 -9.64
CA GLY A 192 22.26 5.33 -8.99
C GLY A 192 21.71 5.55 -7.57
N GLU A 193 21.67 6.79 -7.10
CA GLU A 193 21.12 7.16 -5.80
C GLU A 193 19.68 7.66 -5.94
N ASN A 194 18.76 7.04 -5.20
CA ASN A 194 17.33 7.33 -5.27
C ASN A 194 16.94 8.57 -4.42
N VAL A 195 17.50 9.73 -4.75
CA VAL A 195 17.36 10.98 -3.98
C VAL A 195 16.89 12.15 -4.86
N PRO A 196 16.37 13.25 -4.27
CA PRO A 196 16.09 14.47 -5.03
C PRO A 196 17.32 15.00 -5.79
N PRO A 197 17.16 15.61 -6.97
CA PRO A 197 15.90 15.90 -7.66
C PRO A 197 15.37 14.75 -8.53
N PHE A 198 16.06 13.60 -8.56
CA PHE A 198 15.73 12.48 -9.44
C PHE A 198 14.57 11.65 -8.94
N CYS A 199 14.43 11.57 -7.62
CA CYS A 199 13.40 10.80 -6.94
C CYS A 199 12.63 11.67 -5.96
N MET A 200 11.33 11.42 -5.89
CA MET A 200 10.42 12.04 -4.95
C MET A 200 9.62 10.96 -4.23
N LYS A 201 9.60 11.05 -2.91
CA LYS A 201 8.72 10.23 -2.07
C LYS A 201 7.28 10.68 -2.27
N VAL A 202 6.37 9.73 -2.33
CA VAL A 202 4.95 10.06 -2.17
C VAL A 202 4.70 10.34 -0.69
N ASN A 203 3.95 11.39 -0.40
CA ASN A 203 3.64 11.80 0.97
C ASN A 203 2.57 10.91 1.59
N ARG A 204 1.71 10.30 0.76
CA ARG A 204 0.61 9.42 1.16
C ARG A 204 0.50 8.24 0.20
N GLN A 205 0.14 7.06 0.70
CA GLN A 205 -0.20 5.92 -0.15
C GLN A 205 -1.40 6.24 -1.05
N THR A 206 -1.27 6.05 -2.36
CA THR A 206 -2.35 6.35 -3.33
C THR A 206 -3.63 5.56 -3.06
N CYS A 207 -3.53 4.37 -2.45
CA CYS A 207 -4.66 3.50 -2.13
C CYS A 207 -5.38 3.82 -0.80
N ASP A 208 -5.08 4.93 -0.11
CA ASP A 208 -5.73 5.25 1.18
C ASP A 208 -7.19 5.70 0.96
N PRO A 209 -8.20 4.87 1.32
CA PRO A 209 -9.61 5.22 1.13
C PRO A 209 -10.05 6.37 2.05
N PHE A 210 -9.39 6.64 3.18
CA PHE A 210 -9.78 7.78 4.04
C PHE A 210 -9.50 9.14 3.40
N PHE A 211 -8.71 9.17 2.32
CA PHE A 211 -8.47 10.40 1.60
C PHE A 211 -9.72 10.92 0.88
N GLN A 212 -10.48 10.07 0.18
CA GLN A 212 -11.66 10.50 -0.62
C GLN A 212 -12.94 9.70 -0.35
N ASP A 213 -12.79 8.46 0.11
CA ASP A 213 -13.83 7.43 0.09
C ASP A 213 -14.01 6.77 1.47
N ALA A 214 -13.89 7.59 2.54
CA ALA A 214 -13.95 7.13 3.93
C ALA A 214 -15.24 6.39 4.26
N SER A 215 -16.34 6.68 3.55
CA SER A 215 -17.62 5.98 3.71
C SER A 215 -17.48 4.48 3.54
N TYR A 216 -16.70 4.00 2.57
CA TYR A 216 -16.53 2.56 2.34
C TYR A 216 -15.84 1.85 3.50
N VAL A 217 -14.94 2.54 4.21
CA VAL A 217 -14.30 1.96 5.40
C VAL A 217 -15.28 1.93 6.57
N HIS A 218 -16.02 3.03 6.78
CA HIS A 218 -16.99 3.12 7.87
C HIS A 218 -18.17 2.15 7.73
N GLU A 219 -18.57 1.86 6.50
CA GLU A 219 -19.66 0.93 6.17
C GLU A 219 -19.17 -0.52 6.00
N GLN A 220 -17.89 -0.78 6.28
CA GLN A 220 -17.29 -2.12 6.18
C GLN A 220 -17.50 -2.73 4.79
N CYS A 221 -17.35 -1.91 3.75
CA CYS A 221 -17.41 -2.31 2.37
C CYS A 221 -16.12 -3.07 1.98
N ALA A 222 -16.25 -4.02 1.06
CA ALA A 222 -15.16 -4.88 0.62
C ALA A 222 -14.43 -4.29 -0.59
N PRO A 223 -13.08 -4.30 -0.61
CA PRO A 223 -12.31 -3.89 -1.78
C PRO A 223 -12.44 -4.89 -2.92
N ILE A 224 -12.73 -4.39 -4.13
CA ILE A 224 -12.80 -5.17 -5.37
C ILE A 224 -11.52 -4.99 -6.20
N TYR A 225 -10.96 -6.11 -6.63
CA TYR A 225 -9.79 -6.21 -7.49
C TYR A 225 -10.17 -6.67 -8.91
N TYR A 226 -9.45 -6.18 -9.91
CA TYR A 226 -9.63 -6.65 -11.28
C TYR A 226 -9.01 -8.04 -11.48
N ARG A 227 -9.53 -8.77 -12.47
CA ARG A 227 -8.98 -10.07 -12.84
C ARG A 227 -7.50 -9.96 -13.23
N GLY A 228 -6.66 -10.82 -12.65
CA GLY A 228 -5.23 -10.92 -12.96
C GLY A 228 -4.37 -9.85 -12.27
N GLN A 229 -4.98 -9.04 -11.39
CA GLN A 229 -4.27 -8.07 -10.58
C GLN A 229 -3.50 -8.76 -9.44
N ASP A 230 -2.32 -8.24 -9.12
CA ASP A 230 -1.51 -8.67 -7.96
C ASP A 230 -2.09 -8.07 -6.68
N ILE A 231 -3.16 -8.69 -6.17
CA ILE A 231 -4.00 -8.20 -5.05
C ILE A 231 -3.17 -7.70 -3.84
N PRO A 232 -2.16 -8.43 -3.34
CA PRO A 232 -1.39 -8.01 -2.17
C PRO A 232 -0.64 -6.68 -2.36
N ASN A 233 -0.20 -6.38 -3.59
CA ASN A 233 0.74 -5.28 -3.88
C ASN A 233 0.13 -4.12 -4.68
N THR A 234 -1.18 -4.12 -4.88
CA THR A 234 -1.85 -3.13 -5.74
C THR A 234 -3.10 -2.54 -5.07
N CYS A 235 -3.51 -1.33 -5.50
CA CYS A 235 -4.74 -0.72 -5.01
C CYS A 235 -5.97 -1.46 -5.55
N ASN A 236 -7.01 -1.62 -4.74
CA ASN A 236 -8.32 -2.06 -5.25
C ASN A 236 -8.85 -1.06 -6.31
N GLY A 237 -9.64 -1.57 -7.26
CA GLY A 237 -10.23 -0.73 -8.31
C GLY A 237 -11.50 -0.02 -7.83
N PHE A 238 -12.34 -0.74 -7.07
CA PHE A 238 -13.62 -0.24 -6.56
C PHE A 238 -13.93 -0.89 -5.21
N TRP A 239 -15.11 -0.59 -4.66
CA TRP A 239 -15.66 -1.20 -3.45
C TRP A 239 -17.06 -1.73 -3.72
N THR A 240 -17.44 -2.79 -3.01
CA THR A 240 -18.83 -3.22 -2.88
C THR A 240 -19.26 -3.09 -1.43
N CYS A 241 -20.50 -2.69 -1.20
CA CYS A 241 -21.09 -2.57 0.13
C CYS A 241 -22.26 -3.55 0.25
N GLN A 242 -22.63 -3.87 1.48
CA GLN A 242 -23.70 -4.84 1.73
C GLN A 242 -25.04 -4.34 1.19
N ASN A 243 -25.67 -5.19 0.40
CA ASN A 243 -27.06 -5.11 -0.04
C ASN A 243 -27.94 -6.10 0.73
N ALA A 244 -29.27 -5.92 0.64
CA ALA A 244 -30.24 -6.73 1.39
C ALA A 244 -30.23 -8.22 1.00
N ASP A 245 -29.81 -8.54 -0.22
CA ASP A 245 -29.77 -9.90 -0.75
C ASP A 245 -28.45 -10.62 -0.48
N ASP A 246 -27.47 -9.95 0.13
CA ASP A 246 -26.17 -10.55 0.42
C ASP A 246 -26.27 -11.54 1.59
N GLN A 247 -25.66 -12.71 1.41
CA GLN A 247 -25.66 -13.83 2.32
C GLN A 247 -24.28 -14.47 2.41
N VAL A 248 -23.96 -15.01 3.58
CA VAL A 248 -22.73 -15.75 3.80
C VAL A 248 -22.93 -17.21 3.41
N ILE A 249 -22.05 -17.71 2.54
CA ILE A 249 -21.92 -19.12 2.20
C ILE A 249 -20.79 -19.69 3.05
N HIS A 250 -21.17 -20.46 4.07
CA HIS A 250 -20.22 -21.11 4.95
C HIS A 250 -19.48 -22.25 4.24
N THR A 251 -18.16 -22.28 4.36
CA THR A 251 -17.32 -23.31 3.71
C THR A 251 -16.99 -24.49 4.61
N HIS A 252 -17.20 -24.34 5.92
CA HIS A 252 -16.94 -25.37 6.94
C HIS A 252 -18.04 -25.37 8.01
N GLU A 253 -18.21 -26.51 8.71
CA GLU A 253 -19.02 -26.55 9.93
C GLU A 253 -18.28 -25.77 11.03
N SER A 254 -18.94 -24.76 11.61
CA SER A 254 -18.37 -23.64 12.39
C SER A 254 -17.57 -24.04 13.65
N HIS A 255 -16.33 -24.50 13.47
CA HIS A 255 -15.41 -24.81 14.56
C HIS A 255 -14.17 -23.90 14.61
N GLU A 256 -14.07 -22.93 13.72
CA GLU A 256 -12.95 -21.98 13.69
C GLU A 256 -13.12 -20.87 14.72
N THR A 257 -12.00 -20.40 15.27
CA THR A 257 -11.98 -19.38 16.33
C THR A 257 -12.53 -18.05 15.82
N PRO A 258 -13.32 -17.29 16.63
CA PRO A 258 -13.85 -15.96 16.28
C PRO A 258 -12.79 -14.92 15.90
N GLU A 259 -11.52 -15.22 16.14
CA GLU A 259 -10.40 -14.31 15.93
C GLU A 259 -10.02 -14.14 14.45
N GLU A 260 -10.60 -14.90 13.52
CA GLU A 260 -10.31 -14.88 12.09
C GLU A 260 -11.53 -14.47 11.24
N GLU A 261 -12.32 -13.52 11.75
CA GLU A 261 -13.55 -13.04 11.10
C GLU A 261 -13.34 -11.83 10.19
N CYS A 262 -13.98 -11.83 9.03
CA CYS A 262 -14.16 -10.64 8.19
C CYS A 262 -15.55 -10.05 8.37
N TYR A 263 -15.66 -8.73 8.28
CA TYR A 263 -16.92 -8.00 8.36
C TYR A 263 -17.26 -7.37 7.00
N PHE A 264 -18.52 -7.54 6.59
CA PHE A 264 -19.06 -6.95 5.37
C PHE A 264 -20.42 -6.33 5.67
N GLY A 265 -20.44 -5.01 5.90
CA GLY A 265 -21.55 -4.35 6.57
C GLY A 265 -21.87 -5.04 7.89
N ASN A 266 -23.08 -5.55 8.02
CA ASN A 266 -23.56 -6.28 9.19
C ASN A 266 -23.33 -7.81 9.10
N LEU A 267 -22.76 -8.33 8.02
CA LEU A 267 -22.44 -9.75 7.89
C LEU A 267 -21.07 -10.06 8.50
N THR A 268 -21.00 -11.19 9.21
CA THR A 268 -19.76 -11.77 9.71
C THR A 268 -19.44 -13.03 8.90
N LEU A 269 -18.24 -13.06 8.33
CA LEU A 269 -17.70 -14.19 7.58
C LEU A 269 -16.58 -14.82 8.41
N HIS A 270 -16.62 -16.13 8.62
CA HIS A 270 -15.44 -16.83 9.13
C HIS A 270 -14.40 -16.96 8.03
N HIS A 271 -13.20 -17.34 8.41
CA HIS A 271 -12.12 -17.59 7.47
C HIS A 271 -12.54 -18.61 6.40
N HIS A 272 -12.20 -18.31 5.15
CA HIS A 272 -12.64 -18.96 3.92
C HIS A 272 -14.13 -18.90 3.56
N ASP A 273 -15.00 -18.37 4.43
CA ASP A 273 -16.39 -18.12 4.05
C ASP A 273 -16.46 -17.16 2.86
N LYS A 274 -17.53 -17.31 2.10
CA LYS A 274 -17.75 -16.56 0.86
C LYS A 274 -19.01 -15.75 0.97
N LEU A 275 -19.09 -14.65 0.24
CA LEU A 275 -20.39 -14.06 -0.04
C LEU A 275 -21.06 -14.86 -1.16
N ASN A 276 -22.38 -14.93 -1.11
CA ASN A 276 -23.16 -15.25 -2.29
C ASN A 276 -22.76 -14.31 -3.42
N LYS A 277 -22.94 -14.77 -4.65
CA LYS A 277 -22.47 -14.04 -5.83
C LYS A 277 -23.17 -12.69 -5.86
N ILE A 278 -22.36 -11.62 -5.81
CA ILE A 278 -22.85 -10.26 -5.91
C ILE A 278 -22.93 -9.93 -7.40
N GLU A 279 -24.15 -9.79 -7.93
CA GLU A 279 -24.42 -9.36 -9.32
C GLU A 279 -24.89 -7.90 -9.36
N ASP A 280 -24.21 -6.99 -8.66
CA ASP A 280 -24.50 -5.54 -8.79
C ASP A 280 -23.74 -4.96 -10.00
N GLY A 281 -24.19 -5.32 -11.20
CA GLY A 281 -23.61 -4.89 -12.48
C GLY A 281 -22.29 -5.57 -12.88
N TRP A 282 -21.59 -6.24 -11.95
CA TRP A 282 -20.30 -6.90 -12.18
C TRP A 282 -20.24 -8.26 -11.47
N CYS A 283 -19.88 -9.32 -12.20
CA CYS A 283 -19.69 -10.65 -11.64
C CYS A 283 -18.43 -10.71 -10.75
N MET A 284 -18.61 -10.96 -9.45
CA MET A 284 -17.50 -11.00 -8.49
C MET A 284 -17.61 -12.17 -7.49
N LYS A 285 -16.46 -12.59 -6.97
CA LYS A 285 -16.36 -13.56 -5.87
C LYS A 285 -15.64 -12.90 -4.70
N CYS A 286 -16.26 -12.95 -3.52
CA CYS A 286 -15.69 -12.43 -2.30
C CYS A 286 -15.41 -13.57 -1.32
N VAL A 287 -14.23 -13.55 -0.70
CA VAL A 287 -13.79 -14.57 0.26
C VAL A 287 -13.12 -13.90 1.45
N CYS A 288 -13.37 -14.38 2.66
CA CYS A 288 -12.62 -13.98 3.84
C CYS A 288 -11.27 -14.73 3.90
N GLU A 289 -10.25 -14.19 3.24
CA GLU A 289 -8.90 -14.79 3.24
C GLU A 289 -8.01 -14.19 4.34
N VAL A 290 -8.01 -12.87 4.50
CA VAL A 290 -7.23 -12.17 5.52
C VAL A 290 -8.09 -11.07 6.14
N PRO A 291 -8.58 -11.25 7.38
CA PRO A 291 -9.37 -10.27 8.12
C PRO A 291 -8.70 -8.88 8.26
N PRO A 292 -9.48 -7.79 8.45
CA PRO A 292 -10.90 -7.76 8.86
C PRO A 292 -11.95 -7.56 7.77
N VAL A 293 -11.60 -7.42 6.48
CA VAL A 293 -12.59 -7.29 5.39
C VAL A 293 -12.41 -8.43 4.38
N PRO A 294 -13.48 -8.89 3.71
CA PRO A 294 -13.32 -9.89 2.67
C PRO A 294 -12.63 -9.29 1.43
N THR A 295 -11.89 -10.13 0.71
CA THR A 295 -11.28 -9.79 -0.57
C THR A 295 -12.26 -10.12 -1.68
N CYS A 296 -12.59 -9.15 -2.55
CA CYS A 296 -13.44 -9.39 -3.71
C CYS A 296 -12.62 -9.34 -5.01
N LEU A 297 -12.85 -10.32 -5.90
CA LEU A 297 -12.21 -10.40 -7.21
C LEU A 297 -13.27 -10.44 -8.32
N GLN A 298 -13.09 -9.61 -9.33
CA GLN A 298 -13.88 -9.68 -10.55
C GLN A 298 -13.60 -10.98 -11.30
N VAL A 299 -14.67 -11.69 -11.68
CA VAL A 299 -14.60 -12.96 -12.41
C VAL A 299 -15.41 -12.90 -13.72
N PRO A 300 -15.14 -13.79 -14.69
CA PRO A 300 -15.93 -13.87 -15.92
C PRO A 300 -17.41 -14.15 -15.62
N ALA A 301 -18.30 -13.52 -16.38
CA ALA A 301 -19.75 -13.59 -16.17
C ALA A 301 -20.30 -15.03 -16.20
N GLU A 302 -19.67 -15.93 -16.96
CA GLU A 302 -20.02 -17.34 -17.03
C GLU A 302 -19.90 -18.03 -15.68
N GLN A 303 -18.93 -17.63 -14.85
CA GLN A 303 -18.77 -18.16 -13.50
C GLN A 303 -19.86 -17.68 -12.53
N CYS A 304 -20.62 -16.65 -12.90
CA CYS A 304 -21.79 -16.23 -12.12
C CYS A 304 -23.06 -17.01 -12.49
N LYS A 305 -23.17 -17.50 -13.73
CA LYS A 305 -24.36 -18.24 -14.22
C LYS A 305 -24.48 -19.68 -13.71
N GLU A 306 -23.39 -20.28 -13.24
CA GLU A 306 -23.38 -21.62 -12.65
C GLU A 306 -23.63 -21.54 -11.14
N SER A 307 -24.87 -21.32 -10.73
CA SER A 307 -25.36 -21.52 -9.35
C SER A 307 -26.87 -21.60 -9.33
#